data_AF-A0A834XTM5-F1
#
_entry.id   AF-A0A834XTM5-F1
#
_cell.length_a   1.000
_cell.length_b   1.000
_cell.length_c   1.000
_cell.angle_alpha   90.00
_cell.angle_beta   90.00
_cell.angle_gamma   90.00
#
_symmetry.space_group_name_H-M   'P 1'
#
loop_
_entity.id
_entity.type
_entity.pdbx_description
1 polymer ?
#
loop_
_entity_poly.entity_id
_entity_poly.type
_entity_poly.pdbx_seq_one_letter_code
_entity_poly.pdbx_strand_id
1 'polypeptide(L)'
;MGVNDAFTTNANFSGISQDKNLIIDKIIQKTTIEVDENGSGYGSHSANYINKKPKRRIKKVKVNRPFLVVITTRNFIVFTGRVSKP
;
A
#
# COMPACT_ATOMS: atom_id res chain seq x y z
N MET A 1 13.14 -2.20 15.13
CA MET A 1 13.74 -1.12 14.32
C MET A 1 14.67 -0.35 15.25
N GLY A 2 15.93 -0.13 14.88
CA GLY A 2 16.99 0.31 15.81
C GLY A 2 17.29 1.81 15.83
N VAL A 3 16.37 2.66 15.35
CA VAL A 3 16.57 4.12 15.28
C VAL A 3 16.06 4.75 16.57
N ASN A 4 16.87 4.69 17.64
CA ASN A 4 16.49 5.18 18.96
C ASN A 4 17.04 6.58 19.24
N ASP A 5 18.31 6.83 18.89
CA ASP A 5 19.02 8.06 19.27
C ASP A 5 18.30 9.33 18.82
N ALA A 6 17.68 9.29 17.64
CA ALA A 6 16.91 10.38 17.04
C ALA A 6 15.79 10.93 17.93
N PHE A 7 15.29 10.14 18.89
CA PHE A 7 14.19 10.50 19.80
C PHE A 7 14.67 10.78 21.24
N THR A 8 15.98 10.88 21.44
CA THR A 8 16.58 11.08 22.76
C THR A 8 17.53 12.27 22.72
N THR A 9 18.00 12.73 23.88
CA THR A 9 19.03 13.77 23.98
C THR A 9 20.38 13.37 23.37
N ASN A 10 20.57 12.10 22.99
CA ASN A 10 21.75 11.63 22.26
C ASN A 10 21.65 11.90 20.75
N ALA A 11 20.53 12.44 20.26
CA ALA A 11 20.35 12.76 18.86
C ALA A 11 21.43 13.73 18.36
N ASN A 12 21.99 13.45 17.18
CA ASN A 12 22.91 14.35 16.51
C ASN A 12 22.29 14.88 15.21
N PHE A 13 21.65 16.04 15.31
CA PHE A 13 21.08 16.79 14.18
C PHE A 13 21.90 18.04 13.83
N SER A 14 23.21 18.01 14.06
CA SER A 14 24.13 19.14 13.78
C SER A 14 24.13 19.60 12.31
N GLY A 15 23.74 18.72 11.37
CA GLY A 15 23.53 19.07 9.96
C GLY A 15 22.22 19.81 9.65
N ILE A 16 21.32 19.94 10.63
CA ILE A 16 20.02 20.64 10.52
C ILE A 16 20.03 21.92 11.36
N SER A 17 20.53 21.87 12.60
CA SER A 17 20.58 23.00 13.52
C SER A 17 21.86 22.95 14.36
N GLN A 18 22.36 24.12 14.78
CA GLN A 18 23.45 24.22 15.75
C GLN A 18 22.99 23.96 17.20
N ASP A 19 21.67 23.93 17.44
CA ASP A 19 21.10 23.58 18.74
C ASP A 19 21.37 22.10 19.05
N LYS A 20 22.06 21.85 20.18
CA LYS A 20 22.43 20.51 20.65
C LYS A 20 21.27 19.75 21.29
N ASN A 21 20.15 20.42 21.56
CA ASN A 21 18.97 19.83 22.20
C ASN A 21 17.88 19.46 21.19
N LEU A 22 18.14 19.57 19.88
CA LEU A 22 17.19 19.19 18.85
C LEU A 22 16.97 17.67 18.86
N ILE A 23 15.72 17.24 18.98
CA ILE A 23 15.31 15.82 18.95
C ILE A 23 14.05 15.65 18.10
N ILE A 24 13.76 14.42 17.69
CA ILE A 24 12.44 14.04 17.17
C ILE A 24 11.55 13.70 18.36
N ASP A 25 10.51 14.51 18.60
CA ASP A 25 9.53 14.22 19.65
C ASP A 25 8.50 13.18 19.19
N LYS A 26 7.99 13.31 17.95
CA LYS A 26 6.92 12.45 17.44
C LYS A 26 6.97 12.29 15.92
N ILE A 27 6.72 11.07 15.45
CA ILE A 27 6.45 10.76 14.04
C ILE A 27 5.08 10.10 13.94
N ILE A 28 4.23 10.62 13.05
CA ILE A 28 2.91 10.06 12.79
C ILE A 28 2.82 9.74 11.31
N GLN A 29 2.49 8.50 10.98
CA GLN A 29 2.15 8.07 9.62
C GLN A 29 0.68 7.63 9.59
N LYS A 30 -0.11 8.24 8.71
CA LYS A 30 -1.51 7.86 8.46
C LYS A 30 -1.67 7.48 7.01
N THR A 31 -2.39 6.39 6.74
CA THR A 31 -2.62 5.87 5.40
C THR A 31 -4.01 5.26 5.31
N THR A 32 -4.71 5.55 4.21
CA THR A 32 -6.01 4.96 3.86
C THR A 32 -5.90 4.39 2.47
N ILE A 33 -6.42 3.18 2.27
CA ILE A 33 -6.51 2.52 0.95
C ILE A 33 -7.98 2.23 0.72
N GLU A 34 -8.52 2.76 -0.38
CA GLU A 34 -9.87 2.49 -0.84
C GLU A 34 -9.79 1.64 -2.11
N VAL A 35 -10.55 0.56 -2.14
CA VAL A 35 -10.63 -0.35 -3.29
C VAL A 35 -12.09 -0.46 -3.69
N ASP A 36 -12.41 0.08 -4.85
CA ASP A 36 -13.73 0.04 -5.44
C ASP A 36 -13.67 -0.49 -6.89
N GLU A 37 -14.82 -0.53 -7.56
CA GLU A 37 -14.92 -0.97 -8.95
C GLU A 37 -14.58 0.14 -9.95
N ASN A 38 -14.28 1.36 -9.48
CA ASN A 38 -14.08 2.53 -10.32
C ASN A 38 -12.64 2.62 -10.82
N GLY A 39 -12.31 1.78 -11.79
CA GLY A 39 -11.04 1.82 -12.53
C GLY A 39 -11.12 2.66 -13.80
N SER A 40 -10.08 3.48 -14.04
CA SER A 40 -9.79 4.23 -15.27
C SER A 40 -10.45 3.67 -16.55
N GLY A 41 -11.50 4.35 -17.02
CA GLY A 41 -11.87 4.44 -18.43
C GLY A 41 -12.75 3.35 -19.06
N TYR A 42 -13.15 2.26 -18.39
CA TYR A 42 -13.94 1.20 -19.06
C TYR A 42 -14.99 0.53 -18.16
N GLY A 43 -15.87 1.33 -17.58
CA GLY A 43 -17.07 0.86 -16.85
C GLY A 43 -18.25 0.40 -17.72
N SER A 44 -18.07 0.13 -19.02
CA SER A 44 -19.12 -0.48 -19.84
C SER A 44 -18.57 -1.16 -21.09
N HIS A 45 -17.95 -2.32 -20.93
CA HIS A 45 -17.92 -3.32 -22.01
C HIS A 45 -18.22 -4.71 -21.44
N SER A 46 -19.37 -4.83 -20.77
CA SER A 46 -20.10 -6.10 -20.73
C SER A 46 -20.74 -6.39 -22.10
N ALA A 47 -19.99 -6.18 -23.18
CA ALA A 47 -20.38 -6.70 -24.48
C ALA A 47 -20.12 -8.21 -24.41
N ASN A 48 -21.16 -8.95 -24.03
CA ASN A 48 -21.27 -10.37 -24.25
C ASN A 48 -21.21 -10.62 -25.77
N TYR A 49 -20.02 -10.51 -26.38
CA TYR A 49 -19.77 -11.06 -27.70
C TYR A 49 -19.80 -12.57 -27.52
N ILE A 50 -20.94 -13.18 -27.81
CA ILE A 50 -21.09 -14.63 -27.91
C ILE A 50 -20.31 -15.09 -29.16
N ASN A 51 -18.99 -15.05 -29.06
CA ASN A 51 -18.12 -15.76 -29.96
C ASN A 51 -18.01 -17.18 -29.41
N LYS A 52 -18.54 -18.16 -30.16
CA LYS A 52 -18.42 -19.60 -29.91
C LYS A 52 -16.95 -20.06 -30.05
N LYS A 53 -16.04 -19.51 -29.26
CA LYS A 53 -14.70 -20.06 -29.05
C LYS A 53 -14.81 -21.17 -27.99
N PRO A 54 -14.01 -22.25 -28.07
CA PRO A 54 -14.02 -23.30 -27.05
C PRO A 54 -13.81 -22.66 -25.68
N LYS A 55 -14.65 -23.02 -24.70
CA LYS A 55 -14.61 -22.47 -23.33
C LYS A 55 -13.22 -22.73 -22.73
N ARG A 56 -12.31 -21.77 -22.85
CA ARG A 56 -11.04 -21.77 -22.13
C ARG A 56 -11.40 -21.85 -20.64
N ARG A 57 -10.94 -22.88 -19.93
CA ARG A 57 -11.22 -23.03 -18.49
C ARG A 57 -10.58 -21.85 -17.75
N ILE A 58 -11.38 -20.86 -17.39
CA ILE A 58 -10.94 -19.73 -16.55
C ILE A 58 -10.82 -20.26 -15.12
N LYS A 59 -9.65 -20.07 -14.50
CA LYS A 59 -9.47 -20.39 -13.08
C LYS A 59 -10.17 -19.32 -12.25
N LYS A 60 -11.06 -19.74 -11.34
CA LYS A 60 -11.72 -18.83 -10.41
C LYS A 60 -10.81 -18.56 -9.23
N VAL A 61 -10.54 -17.29 -8.93
CA VAL A 61 -9.85 -16.85 -7.72
C VAL A 61 -10.90 -16.23 -6.80
N LYS A 62 -10.99 -16.74 -5.56
CA LYS A 62 -11.86 -16.20 -4.52
C LYS A 62 -11.01 -15.70 -3.36
N VAL A 63 -11.06 -14.39 -3.11
CA VAL A 63 -10.36 -13.73 -2.01
C VAL A 63 -11.35 -13.52 -0.87
N ASN A 64 -11.71 -14.60 -0.16
CA ASN A 64 -12.78 -14.64 0.85
C ASN A 64 -12.29 -15.03 2.26
N ARG A 65 -11.01 -14.79 2.53
CA ARG A 65 -10.33 -15.06 3.80
C ARG A 65 -9.16 -14.07 3.95
N PRO A 66 -8.55 -13.89 5.14
CA PRO A 66 -7.48 -12.92 5.33
C PRO A 66 -6.40 -12.97 4.25
N PHE A 67 -6.01 -11.81 3.74
CA PHE A 67 -5.08 -11.68 2.62
C PHE A 67 -4.13 -10.49 2.80
N LEU A 68 -3.04 -10.49 2.04
CA LEU A 68 -2.10 -9.38 1.95
C LEU A 68 -2.43 -8.54 0.73
N VAL A 69 -2.31 -7.22 0.88
CA VAL A 69 -2.37 -6.25 -0.21
C VAL A 69 -0.99 -5.65 -0.36
N VAL A 70 -0.49 -5.60 -1.59
CA VAL A 70 0.75 -4.93 -1.94
C VAL A 70 0.47 -4.04 -3.16
N ILE A 71 0.69 -2.75 -3.02
CA ILE A 71 0.59 -1.77 -4.11
C ILE A 71 2.01 -1.44 -4.54
N THR A 72 2.32 -1.69 -5.81
CA THR A 72 3.65 -1.49 -6.36
C THR A 72 3.64 -0.51 -7.51
N THR A 73 4.66 0.34 -7.58
CA THR A 73 4.95 1.16 -8.76
C THR A 73 6.28 0.71 -9.34
N ARG A 74 6.26 0.16 -10.56
CA ARG A 74 7.41 -0.51 -11.19
C ARG A 74 7.94 -1.64 -10.29
N ASN A 75 9.11 -1.44 -9.67
CA ASN A 75 9.78 -2.39 -8.80
C ASN A 75 9.77 -1.97 -7.32
N PHE A 76 9.03 -0.91 -6.98
CA PHE A 76 8.96 -0.39 -5.61
C PHE A 76 7.62 -0.74 -4.96
N ILE A 77 7.67 -1.22 -3.72
CA ILE A 77 6.49 -1.36 -2.86
C ILE A 77 6.15 0.03 -2.32
N VAL A 78 4.96 0.52 -2.65
CA VAL A 78 4.45 1.81 -2.17
C VAL A 78 3.62 1.59 -0.91
N PHE A 79 2.80 0.54 -0.90
CA PHE A 79 2.02 0.15 0.28
C PHE A 79 2.01 -1.37 0.44
N THR A 80 2.05 -1.80 1.70
CA THR A 80 1.79 -3.18 2.11
C THR A 80 0.83 -3.18 3.28
N GLY A 81 -0.13 -4.10 3.27
CA GLY A 81 -1.09 -4.24 4.35
C GLY A 81 -1.65 -5.66 4.44
N ARG A 82 -2.32 -5.93 5.56
CA ARG A 82 -3.08 -7.16 5.77
C ARG A 82 -4.55 -6.81 5.95
N VAL A 83 -5.41 -7.40 5.13
CA VAL A 83 -6.87 -7.32 5.28
C VAL A 83 -7.31 -8.58 6.01
N SER A 84 -7.73 -8.41 7.27
CA SER A 84 -8.26 -9.50 8.10
C SER A 84 -9.77 -9.62 7.99
N LYS A 85 -10.46 -8.47 7.94
CA LYS A 85 -11.90 -8.30 7.74
C LYS A 85 -12.09 -7.09 6.83
N PRO A 86 -12.44 -7.29 5.55
CA PRO A 86 -12.67 -6.19 4.61
C PRO A 86 -13.93 -5.40 4.96
#